data_AF-A0A9Q3J7B7-F1
#
_entry.id   AF-A0A9Q3J7B7-F1
#
_cell.length_a   1.000
_cell.length_b   1.000
_cell.length_c   1.000
_cell.angle_alpha   90.00
_cell.angle_beta   90.00
_cell.angle_gamma   90.00
#
_symmetry.space_group_name_H-M   'P 1'
#
loop_
_entity.id
_entity.type
_entity.pdbx_description
1 polymer ?
#
loop_
_entity_poly.entity_id
_entity_poly.type
_entity_poly.pdbx_seq_one_letter_code
_entity_poly.pdbx_strand_id
1 'polypeptide(L)'
;MHWYMAQYYKKEAKESGKHAKDEERKAILRACLKVKNIQYAFGVAQGFPKQYLRVLANVNSHSEDELDPVANRYTIKRMECWSEKANKFIRRLDEEIEKADQHNKKRIQRGQCYLPAEGMGSISSYAPEGLPINFYSADWFNNHTAGQKRVLADSSSIAFLPDASKSLLGKQHPDERLSDK
;
A
#
# COMPACT_ATOMS: atom_id res chain seq x y z
N MET A 1 -18.23 34.53 -13.10
CA MET A 1 -17.18 34.02 -12.18
C MET A 1 -17.32 32.50 -12.12
N HIS A 2 -16.27 31.76 -12.47
CA HIS A 2 -16.30 30.31 -12.66
C HIS A 2 -16.56 29.57 -11.33
N TRP A 3 -17.52 28.63 -11.30
CA TRP A 3 -17.93 27.88 -10.08
C TRP A 3 -16.76 27.32 -9.27
N TYR A 4 -15.71 26.87 -9.96
CA TYR A 4 -14.47 26.40 -9.35
C TYR A 4 -13.76 27.46 -8.49
N MET A 5 -13.67 28.70 -8.98
CA MET A 5 -13.04 29.82 -8.24
C MET A 5 -13.85 30.20 -7.00
N ALA A 6 -15.19 30.08 -7.06
CA ALA A 6 -16.04 30.30 -5.90
C ALA A 6 -15.86 29.21 -4.82
N GLN A 7 -15.65 27.95 -5.22
CA GLN A 7 -15.34 26.86 -4.29
C GLN A 7 -13.94 27.02 -3.67
N TYR A 8 -12.95 27.40 -4.49
CA TYR A 8 -11.59 27.73 -4.03
C TYR A 8 -11.62 28.83 -2.97
N TYR A 9 -12.26 29.96 -3.27
CA TYR A 9 -12.35 31.09 -2.36
C TYR A 9 -13.07 30.72 -1.04
N LYS A 10 -14.16 29.94 -1.10
CA LYS A 10 -14.87 29.47 0.09
C LYS A 10 -14.00 28.58 0.99
N LYS A 11 -13.14 27.73 0.40
CA LYS A 11 -12.23 26.87 1.16
C LYS A 11 -11.14 27.68 1.84
N GLU A 12 -10.49 28.57 1.09
CA GLU A 12 -9.43 29.45 1.60
C GLU A 12 -9.94 30.42 2.66
N ALA A 13 -11.17 30.93 2.52
CA ALA A 13 -11.80 31.78 3.53
C ALA A 13 -12.08 31.05 4.86
N LYS A 14 -12.22 29.71 4.84
CA LYS A 14 -12.47 28.91 6.04
C LYS A 14 -11.16 28.48 6.73
N GLU A 15 -10.17 28.10 5.94
CA GLU A 15 -8.85 27.70 6.41
C GLU A 15 -7.83 28.02 5.31
N SER A 16 -6.89 28.91 5.63
CA SER A 16 -5.83 29.31 4.69
C SER A 16 -4.95 28.12 4.32
N GLY A 17 -4.69 27.94 3.02
CA GLY A 17 -3.87 26.86 2.48
C GLY A 17 -4.57 25.50 2.42
N LYS A 18 -5.87 25.42 2.74
CA LYS A 18 -6.62 24.16 2.70
C LYS A 18 -6.71 23.57 1.31
N HIS A 19 -6.87 24.40 0.28
CA HIS A 19 -6.98 23.88 -1.09
C HIS A 19 -5.67 23.24 -1.54
N ALA A 20 -4.52 23.84 -1.20
CA ALA A 20 -3.21 23.27 -1.49
C ALA A 20 -3.03 21.89 -0.83
N LYS A 21 -3.31 21.80 0.48
CA LYS A 21 -3.27 20.52 1.23
C LYS A 21 -4.20 19.45 0.64
N ASP A 22 -5.41 19.85 0.21
CA ASP A 22 -6.37 18.94 -0.43
C ASP A 22 -5.85 18.42 -1.77
N GLU A 23 -5.23 19.27 -2.59
CA GLU A 23 -4.65 18.86 -3.88
C GLU A 23 -3.43 17.95 -3.70
N GLU A 24 -2.56 18.23 -2.72
CA GLU A 24 -1.44 17.34 -2.35
C GLU A 24 -1.95 15.95 -1.94
N ARG A 25 -2.96 15.88 -1.06
CA ARG A 25 -3.59 14.61 -0.67
C ARG A 25 -4.19 13.86 -1.85
N LYS A 26 -4.86 14.56 -2.77
CA LYS A 26 -5.39 13.92 -4.00
C LYS A 26 -4.28 13.38 -4.88
N ALA A 27 -3.15 14.08 -5.00
CA ALA A 27 -2.01 13.61 -5.77
C ALA A 27 -1.45 12.30 -5.20
N ILE A 28 -1.28 12.25 -3.87
CA ILE A 28 -0.86 11.05 -3.15
C ILE A 28 -1.85 9.89 -3.38
N LEU A 29 -3.15 10.11 -3.17
CA LEU A 29 -4.17 9.09 -3.39
C LEU A 29 -4.20 8.56 -4.83
N ARG A 30 -3.99 9.43 -5.82
CA ARG A 30 -3.89 9.01 -7.24
C ARG A 30 -2.68 8.14 -7.49
N ALA A 31 -1.54 8.45 -6.86
CA ALA A 31 -0.34 7.62 -6.96
C ALA A 31 -0.56 6.24 -6.33
N CYS A 32 -1.11 6.18 -5.11
CA CYS A 32 -1.43 4.91 -4.43
C CYS A 32 -2.43 4.06 -5.25
N LEU A 33 -3.46 4.68 -5.83
CA LEU A 33 -4.41 3.98 -6.72
C LEU A 33 -3.75 3.36 -7.94
N LYS A 34 -2.75 4.05 -8.52
CA LYS A 34 -2.01 3.54 -9.67
C LYS A 34 -1.19 2.32 -9.29
N VAL A 35 -0.44 2.38 -8.19
CA VAL A 35 0.35 1.25 -7.66
C VAL A 35 -0.56 0.07 -7.34
N LYS A 36 -1.66 0.31 -6.61
CA LYS A 36 -2.69 -0.68 -6.29
C LYS A 36 -3.19 -1.40 -7.54
N ASN A 37 -3.62 -0.67 -8.55
CA ASN A 37 -4.21 -1.26 -9.75
C ASN A 37 -3.21 -2.14 -10.52
N ILE A 38 -1.94 -1.74 -10.55
CA ILE A 38 -0.86 -2.50 -11.16
C ILE A 38 -0.63 -3.81 -10.39
N GLN A 39 -0.40 -3.71 -9.07
CA GLN A 39 -0.11 -4.86 -8.22
C GLN A 39 -1.29 -5.85 -8.18
N TYR A 40 -2.51 -5.33 -8.06
CA TYR A 40 -3.72 -6.14 -8.08
C TYR A 40 -3.91 -6.85 -9.42
N ALA A 41 -3.78 -6.15 -10.55
CA ALA A 41 -3.89 -6.77 -11.88
C ALA A 41 -2.83 -7.85 -12.10
N PHE A 42 -1.61 -7.63 -11.62
CA PHE A 42 -0.55 -8.64 -11.65
C PHE A 42 -0.92 -9.87 -10.81
N GLY A 43 -1.38 -9.67 -9.57
CA GLY A 43 -1.78 -10.78 -8.70
C GLY A 43 -2.94 -11.60 -9.26
N VAL A 44 -3.91 -10.96 -9.91
CA VAL A 44 -5.01 -11.65 -10.61
C VAL A 44 -4.47 -12.47 -11.78
N ALA A 45 -3.57 -11.90 -12.60
CA ALA A 45 -2.99 -12.60 -13.74
C ALA A 45 -2.15 -13.82 -13.32
N GLN A 46 -1.47 -13.74 -12.16
CA GLN A 46 -0.66 -14.83 -11.61
C GLN A 46 -1.48 -15.83 -10.75
N GLY A 47 -2.77 -15.60 -10.55
CA GLY A 47 -3.64 -16.50 -9.78
C GLY A 47 -3.30 -16.54 -8.29
N PHE A 48 -2.99 -15.39 -7.68
CA PHE A 48 -2.69 -15.34 -6.25
C PHE A 48 -3.87 -15.76 -5.37
N PRO A 49 -3.59 -16.34 -4.19
CA PRO A 49 -4.59 -16.61 -3.16
C PRO A 49 -5.46 -15.39 -2.84
N LYS A 50 -6.74 -15.63 -2.52
CA LYS A 50 -7.73 -14.58 -2.26
C LYS A 50 -7.32 -13.63 -1.13
N GLN A 51 -6.64 -14.16 -0.11
CA GLN A 51 -6.13 -13.38 1.01
C GLN A 51 -5.14 -12.29 0.58
N TYR A 52 -4.26 -12.58 -0.39
CA TYR A 52 -3.33 -11.59 -0.91
C TYR A 52 -4.06 -10.56 -1.77
N LEU A 53 -5.00 -11.01 -2.61
CA LEU A 53 -5.83 -10.10 -3.40
C LEU A 53 -6.65 -9.14 -2.51
N ARG A 54 -7.15 -9.61 -1.35
CA ARG A 54 -7.86 -8.77 -0.37
C ARG A 54 -6.97 -7.65 0.17
N VAL A 55 -5.71 -7.95 0.49
CA VAL A 55 -4.73 -6.93 0.89
C VAL A 55 -4.49 -5.97 -0.27
N LEU A 56 -4.17 -6.49 -1.47
CA LEU A 56 -3.85 -5.65 -2.64
C LEU A 56 -5.04 -4.80 -3.14
N ALA A 57 -6.28 -5.19 -2.85
CA ALA A 57 -7.47 -4.46 -3.27
C ALA A 57 -7.70 -3.16 -2.50
N ASN A 58 -7.23 -3.07 -1.25
CA ASN A 58 -7.37 -1.88 -0.42
C ASN A 58 -6.41 -0.80 -0.94
N VAL A 59 -6.83 0.48 -0.95
CA VAL A 59 -5.97 1.59 -1.40
C VAL A 59 -5.00 2.01 -0.31
N ASN A 60 -5.45 1.96 0.95
CA ASN A 60 -4.69 2.40 2.13
C ASN A 60 -3.66 1.34 2.59
N SER A 61 -3.60 0.19 1.92
CA SER A 61 -2.56 -0.82 2.14
C SER A 61 -1.33 -0.64 1.25
N HIS A 62 -1.34 0.34 0.34
CA HIS A 62 -0.21 0.65 -0.54
C HIS A 62 0.57 1.82 0.01
N SER A 63 1.87 1.86 -0.26
CA SER A 63 2.74 2.91 0.25
C SER A 63 2.47 4.22 -0.47
N GLU A 64 2.65 5.31 0.28
CA GLU A 64 2.76 6.64 -0.28
C GLU A 64 4.17 6.81 -0.83
N ASP A 65 4.34 6.41 -2.08
CA ASP A 65 5.60 6.55 -2.80
C ASP A 65 5.73 7.99 -3.30
N GLU A 66 6.66 8.76 -2.72
CA GLU A 66 6.98 10.10 -3.20
C GLU A 66 8.05 10.04 -4.28
N LEU A 67 7.77 10.60 -5.45
CA LEU A 67 8.79 10.75 -6.49
C LEU A 67 9.83 11.78 -6.03
N ASP A 68 11.06 11.33 -5.84
CA ASP A 68 12.23 12.20 -5.78
C ASP A 68 12.51 12.74 -7.20
N PRO A 69 12.30 14.04 -7.45
CA PRO A 69 12.47 14.63 -8.78
C PRO A 69 13.94 14.69 -9.21
N VAL A 70 14.89 14.65 -8.26
CA VAL A 70 16.33 14.72 -8.53
C VAL A 70 16.86 13.33 -8.91
N ALA A 71 16.49 12.32 -8.13
CA ALA A 71 16.91 10.94 -8.39
C ALA A 71 16.05 10.22 -9.43
N ASN A 72 14.87 10.77 -9.78
CA ASN A 72 13.82 10.11 -10.57
C ASN A 72 13.46 8.72 -10.01
N ARG A 73 13.38 8.64 -8.67
CA ARG A 73 13.13 7.42 -7.90
C ARG A 73 11.99 7.66 -6.93
N TYR A 74 11.21 6.63 -6.64
CA TYR A 74 10.15 6.73 -5.65
C TYR A 74 10.72 6.40 -4.27
N THR A 75 10.56 7.28 -3.30
CA THR A 75 10.95 7.04 -1.92
C THR A 75 9.79 6.34 -1.21
N ILE A 76 9.96 5.06 -0.88
CA ILE A 76 8.94 4.29 -0.16
C ILE A 76 8.89 4.79 1.28
N LYS A 77 7.79 5.42 1.66
CA LYS A 77 7.53 5.78 3.05
C LYS A 77 7.11 4.56 3.85
N ARG A 78 7.67 4.42 5.06
CA ARG A 78 7.29 3.33 5.95
C ARG A 78 5.98 3.70 6.65
N MET A 79 4.99 2.84 6.50
CA MET A 79 3.76 2.92 7.29
C MET A 79 4.01 2.28 8.66
N GLU A 80 3.76 3.00 9.74
CA GLU A 80 3.89 2.48 11.12
C GLU A 80 2.95 1.31 11.39
N CYS A 81 1.79 1.30 10.71
CA CYS A 81 0.80 0.26 10.89
C CYS A 81 1.21 -1.08 10.26
N TRP A 82 2.17 -1.11 9.32
CA TRP A 82 2.53 -2.35 8.61
C TRP A 82 3.46 -3.24 9.42
N SER A 83 3.17 -4.53 9.43
CA SER A 83 4.08 -5.55 9.93
C SER A 83 5.32 -5.67 9.03
N GLU A 84 6.40 -6.23 9.57
CA GLU A 84 7.57 -6.57 8.76
C GLU A 84 7.25 -7.58 7.66
N LYS A 85 6.27 -8.45 7.90
CA LYS A 85 5.81 -9.45 6.92
C LYS A 85 5.12 -8.79 5.74
N ALA A 86 4.23 -7.83 6.01
CA ALA A 86 3.57 -7.03 4.98
C ALA A 86 4.60 -6.25 4.13
N ASN A 87 5.54 -5.58 4.79
CA ASN A 87 6.63 -4.87 4.12
C ASN A 87 7.45 -5.79 3.20
N LYS A 88 7.86 -6.97 3.68
CA LYS A 88 8.62 -7.94 2.89
C LYS A 88 7.81 -8.47 1.70
N PHE A 89 6.52 -8.76 1.90
CA PHE A 89 5.63 -9.23 0.83
C PHE A 89 5.45 -8.21 -0.29
N ILE A 90 5.14 -6.95 0.03
CA ILE A 90 4.94 -5.91 -0.99
C ILE A 90 6.23 -5.67 -1.79
N ARG A 91 7.40 -5.66 -1.14
CA ARG A 91 8.69 -5.54 -1.84
C ARG A 91 8.93 -6.69 -2.81
N ARG A 92 8.69 -7.93 -2.35
CA ARG A 92 8.79 -9.13 -3.19
C ARG A 92 7.87 -9.03 -4.41
N LEU A 93 6.66 -8.53 -4.21
CA LEU A 93 5.70 -8.33 -5.29
C LEU A 93 6.21 -7.33 -6.32
N ASP A 94 6.76 -6.20 -5.88
CA ASP A 94 7.32 -5.18 -6.78
C ASP A 94 8.54 -5.73 -7.55
N GLU A 95 9.42 -6.48 -6.89
CA GLU A 95 10.55 -7.18 -7.54
C GLU A 95 10.08 -8.17 -8.61
N GLU A 96 9.05 -8.97 -8.33
CA GLU A 96 8.49 -9.92 -9.31
C GLU A 96 7.79 -9.21 -10.48
N ILE A 97 7.12 -8.09 -10.23
CA ILE A 97 6.55 -7.24 -11.29
C ILE A 97 7.67 -6.66 -12.15
N GLU A 98 8.75 -6.18 -11.55
CA GLU A 98 9.90 -5.64 -12.28
C GLU A 98 10.56 -6.70 -13.16
N LYS A 99 10.82 -7.90 -12.61
CA LYS A 99 11.35 -9.04 -13.39
C LYS A 99 10.42 -9.42 -14.55
N ALA A 100 9.11 -9.43 -14.33
CA ALA A 100 8.14 -9.72 -15.37
C ALA A 100 8.12 -8.65 -16.47
N ASP A 101 8.24 -7.37 -16.12
CA ASP A 101 8.32 -6.28 -17.09
C ASP A 101 9.63 -6.35 -17.91
N GLN A 102 10.77 -6.67 -17.27
CA GLN A 102 12.05 -6.90 -17.94
C GLN A 102 11.98 -8.06 -18.94
N HIS A 103 11.42 -9.20 -18.53
CA HIS A 103 11.25 -10.37 -19.39
C HIS A 103 10.35 -10.06 -20.61
N ASN A 104 9.28 -9.30 -20.39
CA ASN A 104 8.35 -8.90 -21.46
C ASN A 104 8.87 -7.78 -22.37
N LYS A 105 10.13 -7.33 -22.19
CA LYS A 105 10.74 -6.19 -22.90
C LYS A 105 9.87 -4.91 -22.86
N LYS A 106 9.00 -4.78 -21.86
CA LYS A 106 8.25 -3.55 -21.66
C LYS A 106 9.24 -2.50 -21.20
N ARG A 107 9.23 -1.32 -21.84
CA ARG A 107 9.98 -0.18 -21.33
C ARG A 107 9.45 0.11 -19.92
N ILE A 108 10.28 -0.08 -18.91
CA ILE A 108 9.96 0.28 -17.53
C ILE A 108 9.81 1.82 -17.51
N GLN A 109 8.56 2.29 -17.52
CA GLN A 109 8.25 3.73 -17.41
C GLN A 109 8.09 4.17 -15.94
N ARG A 110 8.40 3.28 -15.00
CA ARG A 110 8.29 3.53 -13.56
C ARG A 110 9.70 3.87 -13.04
N GLY A 111 9.80 4.92 -12.23
CA GLY A 111 11.03 5.19 -11.49
C GLY A 111 11.35 4.02 -10.57
N GLN A 112 12.63 3.75 -10.32
CA GLN A 112 13.03 2.73 -9.35
C GLN A 112 12.56 3.15 -7.96
N CYS A 113 11.94 2.23 -7.21
CA CYS A 113 11.58 2.48 -5.83
C CYS A 113 12.82 2.30 -4.94
N TYR A 114 13.08 3.28 -4.08
CA TYR A 114 14.18 3.36 -3.14
C TYR A 114 13.65 3.47 -1.72
N LEU A 115 14.34 2.80 -0.80
CA LEU A 115 14.07 2.91 0.63
C LEU A 115 15.11 3.84 1.24
N PRO A 116 14.70 4.99 1.81
CA PRO A 116 15.61 5.82 2.55
C PRO A 116 16.11 5.06 3.79
N ALA A 117 17.37 5.25 4.15
CA ALA A 117 17.97 4.62 5.33
C ALA A 117 17.27 5.08 6.63
N GLU A 118 16.77 6.31 6.64
CA GLU A 118 15.88 6.83 7.68
C GLU A 118 14.43 6.61 7.25
N GLY A 119 13.65 5.97 8.11
CA GLY A 119 12.24 5.71 7.85
C GLY A 119 11.45 7.02 7.84
N MET A 120 11.19 7.57 6.65
CA MET A 120 10.24 8.66 6.51
C MET A 120 8.84 8.13 6.82
N GLY A 121 8.21 8.71 7.85
CA GLY A 121 6.82 8.46 8.18
C GLY A 121 5.91 8.89 7.04
N SER A 122 4.89 8.07 6.75
CA SER A 122 3.82 8.43 5.82
C SER A 122 3.02 9.63 6.32
N ILE A 123 2.47 10.40 5.38
CA ILE A 123 1.57 11.53 5.66
C ILE A 123 0.16 11.00 5.97
N SER A 124 -0.22 9.82 5.47
CA SER A 124 -1.49 9.18 5.79
C SER A 124 -1.51 8.67 7.23
N SER A 125 -2.38 9.28 8.02
CA SER A 125 -2.77 8.81 9.35
C SER A 125 -3.80 7.67 9.31
N TYR A 126 -4.30 7.28 8.13
CA TYR A 126 -5.38 6.30 8.03
C TYR A 126 -4.82 4.88 7.85
N ALA A 127 -5.02 4.08 8.89
CA ALA A 127 -4.81 2.65 8.77
C ALA A 127 -5.91 2.02 7.89
N PRO A 128 -5.56 1.06 7.02
CA PRO A 128 -6.57 0.28 6.31
C PRO A 128 -7.44 -0.47 7.33
N GLU A 129 -8.71 -0.64 7.02
CA GLU A 129 -9.67 -1.38 7.84
C GLU A 129 -10.01 -2.73 7.21
N GLY A 130 -10.41 -3.69 8.05
CA GLY A 130 -10.84 -5.02 7.65
C GLY A 130 -9.77 -5.86 6.95
N LEU A 131 -8.48 -5.59 7.18
CA LEU A 131 -7.39 -6.44 6.67
C LEU A 131 -7.07 -7.59 7.64
N PRO A 132 -6.42 -8.66 7.14
CA PRO A 132 -5.99 -9.78 7.98
C PRO A 132 -5.07 -9.35 9.11
N ILE A 133 -5.18 -10.00 10.27
CA ILE A 133 -4.52 -9.56 11.52
C ILE A 133 -3.00 -9.42 11.39
N ASN A 134 -2.35 -10.28 10.60
CA ASN A 134 -0.90 -10.27 10.39
C ASN A 134 -0.40 -9.19 9.42
N PHE A 135 -1.30 -8.39 8.85
CA PHE A 135 -0.95 -7.17 8.14
C PHE A 135 -0.41 -6.11 9.07
N TYR A 136 -0.97 -6.01 10.28
CA TYR A 136 -0.62 -4.96 11.21
C TYR A 136 0.62 -5.31 12.05
N SER A 137 1.44 -4.30 12.36
CA SER A 137 2.50 -4.44 13.36
C SER A 137 1.89 -4.75 14.73
N ALA A 138 2.50 -5.68 15.47
CA ALA A 138 2.01 -6.10 16.78
C ALA A 138 1.98 -4.92 17.77
N ASP A 139 3.05 -4.13 17.82
CA ASP A 139 3.15 -2.98 18.72
C ASP A 139 2.10 -1.92 18.38
N TRP A 140 1.97 -1.60 17.08
CA TRP A 140 1.00 -0.62 16.61
C TRP A 140 -0.44 -1.08 16.88
N PHE A 141 -0.76 -2.33 16.55
CA PHE A 141 -2.10 -2.89 16.76
C PHE A 141 -2.47 -2.98 18.24
N ASN A 142 -1.53 -3.37 19.09
CA ASN A 142 -1.76 -3.56 20.52
C ASN A 142 -2.07 -2.26 21.26
N ASN A 143 -1.54 -1.13 20.79
CA ASN A 143 -1.79 0.19 21.35
C ASN A 143 -3.24 0.71 21.14
N HIS A 144 -4.04 0.04 20.31
CA HIS A 144 -5.43 0.43 20.04
C HIS A 144 -6.43 -0.13 21.07
N THR A 145 -7.56 0.57 21.23
CA THR A 145 -8.68 0.09 22.05
C THR A 145 -9.33 -1.17 21.47
N ALA A 146 -9.99 -1.98 22.29
CA ALA A 146 -10.66 -3.20 21.84
C ALA A 146 -11.72 -2.95 20.74
N GLY A 147 -12.42 -1.81 20.80
CA GLY A 147 -13.37 -1.41 19.76
C GLY A 147 -12.69 -1.13 18.42
N GLN A 148 -11.59 -0.36 18.44
CA GLN A 148 -10.80 -0.08 17.24
C GLN A 148 -10.19 -1.35 16.64
N LYS A 149 -9.67 -2.26 17.47
CA LYS A 149 -9.10 -3.54 17.02
C LYS A 149 -10.08 -4.37 16.18
N ARG A 150 -11.37 -4.38 16.56
CA ARG A 150 -12.44 -5.11 15.83
C ARG A 150 -12.77 -4.50 14.47
N VAL A 151 -12.62 -3.18 14.33
CA VAL A 151 -12.85 -2.47 13.06
C VAL A 151 -11.63 -2.59 12.15
N LEU A 152 -10.44 -2.44 12.74
CA LEU A 152 -9.17 -2.44 12.01
C LEU A 152 -8.86 -3.81 11.41
N ALA A 153 -8.84 -4.87 12.22
CA ALA A 153 -8.36 -6.16 11.77
C ALA A 153 -9.45 -7.23 11.79
N ASP A 154 -9.46 -8.04 10.74
CA ASP A 154 -10.15 -9.31 10.71
C ASP A 154 -9.32 -10.34 11.48
N SER A 155 -9.74 -10.65 12.71
CA SER A 155 -9.06 -11.62 13.58
C SER A 155 -9.19 -13.06 13.13
N SER A 156 -10.09 -13.34 12.17
CA SER A 156 -10.33 -14.70 11.66
C SER A 156 -9.45 -15.04 10.46
N SER A 157 -8.81 -14.05 9.84
CA SER A 157 -8.01 -14.25 8.64
C SER A 157 -6.54 -13.88 8.82
N ILE A 158 -5.68 -14.60 8.11
CA ILE A 158 -4.22 -14.46 8.09
C ILE A 158 -3.82 -14.40 6.62
N ALA A 159 -3.14 -13.34 6.17
CA ALA A 159 -2.68 -13.22 4.78
C ALA A 159 -1.30 -13.83 4.57
N PHE A 160 -0.31 -13.30 5.29
CA PHE A 160 1.10 -13.63 5.09
C PHE A 160 1.57 -14.89 5.82
N LEU A 161 2.48 -15.61 5.17
CA LEU A 161 3.21 -16.73 5.78
C LEU A 161 4.03 -16.26 6.99
N PRO A 162 4.35 -17.17 7.94
CA PRO A 162 5.29 -16.88 9.02
C PRO A 162 6.64 -16.37 8.51
N ASP A 163 7.11 -16.96 7.42
CA ASP A 163 8.25 -16.48 6.64
C ASP A 163 7.76 -15.91 5.31
N ALA A 164 7.63 -14.59 5.23
CA ALA A 164 7.29 -13.87 4.01
C ALA A 164 8.33 -14.11 2.88
N SER A 165 9.52 -14.64 3.21
CA SER A 165 10.52 -14.99 2.21
C SER A 165 10.11 -16.20 1.35
N LYS A 166 9.06 -16.92 1.74
CA LYS A 166 8.53 -18.06 0.99
C LYS A 166 7.26 -17.73 0.20
N SER A 167 6.74 -16.51 0.33
CA SER A 167 5.60 -16.06 -0.49
C SER A 167 6.04 -15.79 -1.93
N LEU A 168 5.11 -15.93 -2.87
CA LEU A 168 5.31 -15.63 -4.30
C LEU A 168 6.36 -16.51 -5.01
N LEU A 169 6.68 -17.67 -4.44
CA LEU A 169 7.47 -18.68 -5.15
C LEU A 169 6.61 -19.31 -6.25
N GLY A 170 7.26 -19.82 -7.32
CA GLY A 170 6.56 -20.42 -8.46
C GLY A 170 5.68 -21.63 -8.11
N LYS A 171 5.82 -22.20 -6.90
CA LYS A 171 4.88 -23.15 -6.30
C LYS A 171 4.26 -22.54 -5.05
N GLN A 172 2.93 -22.52 -4.98
CA GLN A 172 2.19 -22.06 -3.81
C GLN A 172 2.54 -22.91 -2.57
N HIS A 173 2.74 -22.25 -1.44
CA HIS A 173 3.04 -22.93 -0.18
C HIS A 173 1.76 -23.62 0.35
N PRO A 174 1.83 -24.81 0.96
CA PRO A 174 0.64 -25.50 1.48
C PRO A 174 -0.18 -24.64 2.45
N ASP A 175 0.51 -23.86 3.30
CA ASP A 175 -0.14 -22.93 4.26
C ASP A 175 -0.92 -21.79 3.58
N GLU A 176 -0.60 -21.44 2.32
CA GLU A 176 -1.39 -20.46 1.57
C GLU A 176 -2.74 -21.01 1.12
N ARG A 177 -2.89 -22.34 1.09
CA ARG A 177 -4.12 -23.05 0.69
C ARG A 177 -5.04 -23.35 1.87
N LEU A 178 -4.53 -23.23 3.10
CA LEU A 178 -5.21 -23.63 4.34
C LEU A 178 -6.25 -22.61 4.83
N SER A 179 -6.22 -21.37 4.36
CA SER A 179 -7.10 -20.29 4.83
C SER A 179 -8.38 -20.06 3.99
N ASP A 180 -8.55 -20.77 2.87
CA ASP A 180 -9.66 -20.56 1.92
C ASP A 180 -10.95 -21.35 2.27
N LYS A 181 -11.21 -21.63 3.56
CA LYS A 181 -12.47 -22.30 3.99
C LYS A 181 -13.60 -21.30 4.27
#